data_AF-W7TKU5-F1
#
_entry.id   AF-W7TKU5-F1
#
_cell.length_a   1.000
_cell.length_b   1.000
_cell.length_c   1.000
_cell.angle_alpha   90.00
_cell.angle_beta   90.00
_cell.angle_gamma   90.00
#
_symmetry.space_group_name_H-M   'P 1'
#
loop_
_entity.id
_entity.type
_entity.pdbx_description
1 polymer ?
#
loop_
_entity_poly.entity_id
_entity_poly.type
_entity_poly.pdbx_seq_one_letter_code
_entity_poly.pdbx_strand_id
1 'polypeptide(L)'
;MDTSTAVSEGIAPLLNPFLLTYTMVMSLMLLSLLRYANNRPAAAFQAAPILLKRLGLPISSFSSSLFSASSVSTVPRSLPSFANETLTPAGTRMPACVHRILTRAEAKERVLVVGDVHGCLEELQALLVKANYTAARDSVVLVGDLVNKGPLSAETVKWCRTQGFYSVRGNHDDSALAAYFRVGKFAGVSSLPQAYDFVAALDEADVAWLDSLPYTLSIEHLGVVVVHAGLLPGRPLQMQQAADMSRMRSVKRAGEGGEGTWVGVEYIPENGEAEPWAKVWSQEGKECEGGEGSTDARHLLFGHDAKRGLQVFRKATGLDTGCCYGRELTLAILPGEERISVKALKAYQVPHGLKSE
;
A
#
# COMPACT_ATOMS: atom_id res chain seq x y z
N MET A 1 -46.55 30.29 -59.30
CA MET A 1 -46.54 31.50 -58.45
C MET A 1 -46.04 31.04 -57.10
N ASP A 2 -44.73 31.06 -56.93
CA ASP A 2 -44.03 30.44 -55.81
C ASP A 2 -43.99 31.35 -54.58
N THR A 3 -44.30 30.76 -53.44
CA THR A 3 -44.07 31.30 -52.10
C THR A 3 -42.80 30.66 -51.52
N SER A 4 -41.76 31.46 -51.28
CA SER A 4 -40.53 30.97 -50.62
C SER A 4 -40.66 31.02 -49.10
N THR A 5 -40.51 29.87 -48.45
CA THR A 5 -40.29 29.73 -47.01
C THR A 5 -38.85 29.29 -46.75
N ALA A 6 -38.29 29.83 -45.66
CA ALA A 6 -36.91 29.71 -45.22
C ALA A 6 -36.52 28.30 -44.75
N VAL A 7 -35.23 27.96 -44.90
CA VAL A 7 -34.54 26.95 -44.09
C VAL A 7 -33.20 27.56 -43.66
N SER A 8 -32.97 27.61 -42.34
CA SER A 8 -31.72 28.05 -41.73
C SER A 8 -30.72 26.89 -41.67
N GLU A 9 -29.54 27.04 -42.27
CA GLU A 9 -28.40 26.16 -41.99
C GLU A 9 -27.54 26.79 -40.89
N GLY A 10 -27.41 26.06 -39.77
CA GLY A 10 -26.54 26.42 -38.66
C GLY A 10 -25.09 26.04 -38.95
N ILE A 11 -24.21 27.04 -38.98
CA ILE A 11 -22.75 26.84 -38.94
C ILE A 11 -22.33 26.84 -37.47
N ALA A 12 -21.92 25.68 -36.95
CA ALA A 12 -21.27 25.57 -35.65
C ALA A 12 -19.86 26.19 -35.69
N PRO A 13 -19.42 26.95 -34.68
CA PRO A 13 -18.07 27.50 -34.65
C PRO A 13 -17.06 26.38 -34.31
N LEU A 14 -16.15 26.09 -35.24
CA LEU A 14 -14.96 25.28 -35.00
C LEU A 14 -14.09 25.97 -33.92
N LEU A 15 -14.06 25.40 -32.72
CA LEU A 15 -13.15 25.82 -31.65
C LEU A 15 -11.70 25.58 -32.07
N ASN A 16 -10.90 26.64 -32.02
CA ASN A 16 -9.49 26.62 -32.39
C ASN A 16 -8.71 25.66 -31.47
N PRO A 17 -8.08 24.58 -32.00
CA PRO A 17 -7.41 23.55 -31.20
C PRO A 17 -6.22 24.09 -30.38
N PHE A 18 -5.67 25.26 -30.73
CA PHE A 18 -4.65 25.95 -29.93
C PHE A 18 -5.22 26.58 -28.64
N LEU A 19 -6.48 27.01 -28.64
CA LEU A 19 -7.10 27.63 -27.46
C LEU A 19 -7.53 26.57 -26.43
N LEU A 20 -7.94 25.39 -26.90
CA LEU A 20 -8.32 24.26 -26.06
C LEU A 20 -7.11 23.63 -25.36
N THR A 21 -5.98 23.54 -26.06
CA THR A 21 -4.72 23.04 -25.48
C THR A 21 -4.13 24.03 -24.47
N TYR A 22 -4.18 25.34 -24.76
CA TYR A 22 -3.73 26.37 -23.83
C TYR A 22 -4.54 26.39 -22.52
N THR A 23 -5.87 26.29 -22.61
CA THR A 23 -6.76 26.27 -21.43
C THR A 23 -6.61 24.99 -20.60
N MET A 24 -6.39 23.83 -21.22
CA MET A 24 -6.09 22.59 -20.50
C MET A 24 -4.75 22.66 -19.74
N VAL A 25 -3.70 23.17 -20.38
CA VAL A 25 -2.38 23.28 -19.75
C VAL A 25 -2.41 24.26 -18.57
N MET A 26 -3.10 25.39 -18.72
CA MET A 26 -3.26 26.37 -17.62
C MET A 26 -4.09 25.80 -16.46
N SER A 27 -5.12 25.01 -16.74
CA SER A 27 -5.95 24.37 -15.72
C SER A 27 -5.17 23.31 -14.93
N LEU A 28 -4.34 22.51 -15.61
CA LEU A 28 -3.49 21.49 -14.98
C LEU A 28 -2.37 22.11 -14.14
N MET A 29 -1.80 23.23 -14.58
CA MET A 29 -0.83 23.99 -13.78
C MET A 29 -1.47 24.63 -12.56
N LEU A 30 -2.68 25.20 -12.69
CA LEU A 30 -3.42 25.78 -11.58
C LEU A 30 -3.82 24.70 -10.55
N LEU A 31 -4.26 23.52 -11.00
CA LEU A 31 -4.53 22.37 -10.14
C LEU A 31 -3.28 21.87 -9.42
N SER A 32 -2.12 21.89 -10.09
CA SER A 32 -0.85 21.50 -9.47
C SER A 32 -0.37 22.53 -8.45
N LEU A 33 -0.55 23.83 -8.72
CA LEU A 33 -0.31 24.92 -7.78
C LEU A 33 -1.23 24.86 -6.56
N LEU A 34 -2.52 24.58 -6.77
CA LEU A 34 -3.49 24.44 -5.68
C LEU A 34 -3.17 23.21 -4.82
N ARG A 35 -2.76 22.08 -5.42
CA ARG A 35 -2.28 20.90 -4.68
C ARG A 35 -0.99 21.18 -3.92
N TYR A 36 -0.06 21.93 -4.51
CA TYR A 36 1.18 22.35 -3.86
C TYR A 36 0.93 23.32 -2.69
N ALA A 37 0.03 24.29 -2.89
CA ALA A 37 -0.36 25.26 -1.87
C ALA A 37 -1.13 24.62 -0.70
N ASN A 38 -1.92 23.59 -0.96
CA ASN A 38 -2.65 22.88 0.09
C ASN A 38 -1.72 22.04 1.00
N ASN A 39 -0.59 21.56 0.45
CA ASN A 39 0.38 20.76 1.21
C ASN A 39 1.49 21.60 1.88
N ARG A 40 1.79 22.82 1.38
CA ARG A 40 2.82 23.72 1.94
C ARG A 40 2.42 25.22 1.79
N PRO A 41 1.52 25.75 2.63
CA PRO A 41 0.92 27.07 2.43
C PRO A 41 1.90 28.24 2.51
N ALA A 42 2.95 28.15 3.33
CA ALA A 42 3.96 29.21 3.48
C ALA A 42 4.92 29.32 2.27
N ALA A 43 5.24 28.19 1.61
CA ALA A 43 6.13 28.16 0.45
C ALA A 43 5.41 28.59 -0.84
N ALA A 44 4.11 28.28 -0.96
CA ALA A 44 3.30 28.71 -2.10
C ALA A 44 3.10 30.24 -2.15
N PHE A 45 3.06 30.90 -1.00
CA PHE A 45 2.91 32.36 -0.90
C PHE A 45 4.15 33.12 -1.43
N GLN A 46 5.36 32.55 -1.26
CA GLN A 46 6.60 33.15 -1.77
C GLN A 46 6.85 32.86 -3.25
N ALA A 47 6.34 31.74 -3.77
CA ALA A 47 6.57 31.32 -5.16
C ALA A 47 5.55 31.89 -6.16
N ALA A 48 4.33 32.22 -5.72
CA ALA A 48 3.24 32.71 -6.57
C ALA A 48 3.60 33.97 -7.39
N PRO A 49 4.26 35.01 -6.83
CA PRO A 49 4.61 36.22 -7.60
C PRO A 49 5.67 35.95 -8.69
N ILE A 50 6.58 35.01 -8.44
CA ILE A 50 7.67 34.63 -9.36
C ILE A 50 7.12 33.85 -10.55
N LEU A 51 6.15 32.96 -10.29
CA LEU A 51 5.55 32.12 -11.31
C LEU A 51 4.59 32.91 -12.22
N LEU A 52 3.81 33.84 -11.65
CA LEU A 52 2.93 34.73 -12.43
C LEU A 52 3.71 35.68 -13.35
N LYS A 53 4.88 36.15 -12.89
CA LYS A 53 5.80 36.97 -13.72
C LYS A 53 6.42 36.18 -14.87
N ARG A 54 6.68 34.87 -14.69
CA ARG A 54 7.15 33.97 -15.77
C ARG A 54 6.05 33.62 -16.78
N LEU A 55 4.78 33.72 -16.40
CA LEU A 55 3.62 33.43 -17.25
C LEU A 55 3.00 34.68 -17.90
N GLY A 56 3.57 35.87 -17.69
CA GLY A 56 3.17 37.11 -18.37
C GLY A 56 1.82 37.71 -17.90
N LEU A 57 1.30 37.29 -16.75
CA LEU A 57 0.01 37.76 -16.24
C LEU A 57 0.16 39.04 -15.38
N PRO A 58 -0.71 40.06 -15.55
CA PRO A 58 -0.60 41.33 -14.81
C PRO A 58 -0.95 41.17 -13.33
N ILE A 59 -0.04 41.66 -12.47
CA ILE A 59 -0.05 41.49 -11.00
C ILE A 59 -1.17 42.31 -10.31
N SER A 60 -1.83 43.23 -11.02
CA SER A 60 -2.78 44.21 -10.44
C SER A 60 -4.19 43.67 -10.11
N SER A 61 -4.40 42.36 -10.07
CA SER A 61 -5.74 41.77 -9.89
C SER A 61 -6.01 41.17 -8.49
N PHE A 62 -5.06 41.26 -7.55
CA PHE A 62 -5.27 40.76 -6.19
C PHE A 62 -5.51 41.91 -5.21
N SER A 63 -6.77 42.06 -4.77
CA SER A 63 -7.16 42.90 -3.63
C SER A 63 -6.51 42.37 -2.35
N SER A 64 -5.85 43.26 -1.61
CA SER A 64 -5.12 43.01 -0.35
C SER A 64 -6.02 42.69 0.86
N SER A 65 -7.27 42.29 0.65
CA SER A 65 -8.25 42.03 1.71
C SER A 65 -8.37 40.56 2.12
N LEU A 66 -7.58 39.64 1.53
CA LEU A 66 -7.72 38.20 1.80
C LEU A 66 -6.74 37.62 2.84
N PHE A 67 -5.75 38.38 3.32
CA PHE A 67 -4.87 37.91 4.40
C PHE A 67 -4.46 39.08 5.31
N SER A 68 -5.31 39.36 6.30
CA SER A 68 -4.88 40.10 7.48
C SER A 68 -3.91 39.22 8.28
N ALA A 69 -2.62 39.50 8.11
CA ALA A 69 -1.54 38.94 8.89
C ALA A 69 -1.51 39.59 10.28
N SER A 70 -2.35 39.10 11.20
CA SER A 70 -2.23 39.44 12.62
C SER A 70 -2.76 38.31 13.48
N SER A 71 -1.99 37.22 13.51
CA SER A 71 -1.72 36.37 14.67
C SER A 71 -0.90 35.18 14.20
N VAL A 72 0.43 35.37 14.10
CA VAL A 72 1.36 34.24 14.18
C VAL A 72 1.34 33.78 15.63
N SER A 73 0.24 33.14 16.01
CA SER A 73 0.13 32.34 17.22
C SER A 73 0.63 30.97 16.83
N THR A 74 1.82 30.63 17.32
CA THR A 74 2.31 29.26 17.58
C THR A 74 1.58 28.14 16.82
N VAL A 75 2.26 27.56 15.82
CA VAL A 75 1.87 26.25 15.28
C VAL A 75 1.58 25.33 16.48
N PRO A 76 0.37 24.78 16.62
CA PRO A 76 0.04 23.99 17.78
C PRO A 76 0.95 22.76 17.77
N ARG A 77 1.78 22.66 18.82
CA ARG A 77 2.61 21.49 19.14
C ARG A 77 1.78 20.26 19.55
N SER A 78 0.45 20.37 19.44
CA SER A 78 -0.53 19.32 19.73
C SER A 78 -1.36 19.07 18.48
N LEU A 79 -1.47 17.79 18.12
CA LEU A 79 -2.41 17.34 17.10
C LEU A 79 -3.85 17.74 17.49
N PRO A 80 -4.75 17.96 16.51
CA PRO A 80 -6.17 17.95 16.79
C PRO A 80 -6.52 16.64 17.50
N SER A 81 -7.44 16.70 18.46
CA SER A 81 -7.98 15.49 19.11
C SER A 81 -8.50 14.52 18.05
N PHE A 82 -7.79 13.41 17.82
CA PHE A 82 -8.18 12.34 16.89
C PHE A 82 -9.26 11.44 17.49
N ALA A 83 -10.38 12.03 17.90
CA ALA A 83 -11.41 11.28 18.59
C ALA A 83 -12.17 10.28 17.67
N ASN A 84 -12.01 10.32 16.34
CA ASN A 84 -12.83 9.54 15.41
C ASN A 84 -12.11 8.93 14.17
N GLU A 85 -10.77 8.97 14.06
CA GLU A 85 -10.07 8.29 12.96
C GLU A 85 -9.74 6.84 13.34
N THR A 86 -10.13 5.88 12.51
CA THR A 86 -9.68 4.48 12.64
C THR A 86 -8.17 4.44 12.46
N LEU A 87 -7.44 4.02 13.49
CA LEU A 87 -5.98 3.88 13.45
C LEU A 87 -5.59 2.50 12.90
N THR A 88 -4.37 2.40 12.37
CA THR A 88 -3.74 1.10 12.12
C THR A 88 -3.59 0.35 13.45
N PRO A 89 -3.38 -0.96 13.43
CA PRO A 89 -3.18 -1.70 14.67
C PRO A 89 -1.88 -1.32 15.41
N ALA A 90 -0.93 -0.62 14.75
CA ALA A 90 0.25 -0.06 15.39
C ALA A 90 0.02 1.35 15.98
N GLY A 91 -1.19 1.91 15.84
CA GLY A 91 -1.58 3.23 16.35
C GLY A 91 -1.17 4.39 15.45
N THR A 92 -0.90 4.13 14.16
CA THR A 92 -0.63 5.16 13.14
C THR A 92 -1.88 5.45 12.32
N ARG A 93 -1.81 6.45 11.44
CA ARG A 93 -2.91 6.74 10.50
C ARG A 93 -3.05 5.62 9.48
N MET A 94 -4.29 5.32 9.08
CA MET A 94 -4.56 4.42 7.97
C MET A 94 -4.02 5.02 6.65
N PRO A 95 -3.58 4.18 5.69
CA PRO A 95 -3.20 4.66 4.37
C PRO A 95 -4.39 5.33 3.67
N ALA A 96 -4.11 6.36 2.86
CA ALA A 96 -5.15 7.07 2.10
C ALA A 96 -5.94 6.15 1.15
N CYS A 97 -5.34 5.04 0.72
CA CYS A 97 -5.97 3.99 -0.05
C CYS A 97 -5.73 2.64 0.64
N VAL A 98 -6.75 2.09 1.29
CA VAL A 98 -6.66 0.80 2.01
C VAL A 98 -6.66 -0.38 1.03
N HIS A 99 -7.50 -0.29 0.00
CA HIS A 99 -7.65 -1.32 -1.03
C HIS A 99 -7.34 -0.72 -2.40
N ARG A 100 -6.15 -1.03 -2.93
CA ARG A 100 -5.71 -0.56 -4.24
C ARG A 100 -6.07 -1.58 -5.31
N ILE A 101 -6.45 -1.09 -6.48
CA ILE A 101 -6.60 -1.89 -7.70
C ILE A 101 -5.50 -1.45 -8.66
N LEU A 102 -4.76 -2.40 -9.21
CA LEU A 102 -3.87 -2.18 -10.34
C LEU A 102 -4.61 -2.58 -11.61
N THR A 103 -4.78 -1.59 -12.47
CA THR A 103 -5.35 -1.79 -13.81
C THR A 103 -4.34 -2.48 -14.73
N ARG A 104 -4.81 -2.96 -15.88
CA ARG A 104 -3.94 -3.47 -16.95
C ARG A 104 -2.93 -2.44 -17.48
N ALA A 105 -3.20 -1.14 -17.29
CA ALA A 105 -2.25 -0.08 -17.65
C ALA A 105 -1.10 0.07 -16.63
N GLU A 106 -1.32 -0.33 -15.37
CA GLU A 106 -0.34 -0.23 -14.29
C GLU A 106 0.49 -1.52 -14.13
N ALA A 107 -0.17 -2.67 -14.04
CA ALA A 107 0.49 -3.96 -13.88
C ALA A 107 0.71 -4.64 -15.23
N LYS A 108 1.94 -5.10 -15.49
CA LYS A 108 2.31 -5.84 -16.70
C LYS A 108 1.62 -7.20 -16.75
N GLU A 109 1.69 -7.86 -17.91
CA GLU A 109 1.16 -9.22 -18.09
C GLU A 109 1.93 -10.24 -17.26
N ARG A 110 3.26 -10.05 -17.05
CA ARG A 110 4.06 -10.89 -16.16
C ARG A 110 4.27 -10.18 -14.81
N VAL A 111 3.80 -10.79 -13.72
CA VAL A 111 3.92 -10.23 -12.37
C VAL A 111 4.68 -11.20 -11.47
N LEU A 112 5.71 -10.69 -10.79
CA LEU A 112 6.46 -11.42 -9.76
C LEU A 112 5.95 -11.00 -8.39
N VAL A 113 5.30 -11.92 -7.67
CA VAL A 113 4.81 -11.66 -6.31
C VAL A 113 5.79 -12.26 -5.30
N VAL A 114 6.38 -11.44 -4.44
CA VAL A 114 7.49 -11.83 -3.55
C VAL A 114 7.02 -11.88 -2.09
N GLY A 115 7.42 -12.93 -1.37
CA GLY A 115 7.19 -13.13 0.07
C GLY A 115 7.90 -12.12 0.98
N ASP A 116 7.79 -12.32 2.28
CA ASP A 116 8.32 -11.45 3.34
C ASP A 116 9.85 -11.27 3.23
N VAL A 117 10.27 -10.03 2.97
CA VAL A 117 11.69 -9.71 2.71
C VAL A 117 12.46 -9.47 4.00
N HIS A 118 11.87 -8.78 4.98
CA HIS A 118 12.48 -8.52 6.28
C HIS A 118 13.94 -8.02 6.18
N GLY A 119 14.21 -7.00 5.36
CA GLY A 119 15.56 -6.45 5.22
C GLY A 119 16.59 -7.37 4.54
N CYS A 120 16.18 -8.50 3.97
CA CYS A 120 17.04 -9.44 3.22
C CYS A 120 17.21 -8.96 1.76
N LEU A 121 17.79 -7.78 1.58
CA LEU A 121 17.91 -7.13 0.26
C LEU A 121 18.75 -7.94 -0.73
N GLU A 122 19.82 -8.56 -0.26
CA GLU A 122 20.70 -9.37 -1.12
C GLU A 122 19.97 -10.59 -1.67
N GLU A 123 19.17 -11.25 -0.82
CA GLU A 123 18.30 -12.36 -1.23
C GLU A 123 17.21 -11.90 -2.20
N LEU A 124 16.61 -10.73 -1.98
CA LEU A 124 15.62 -10.16 -2.92
C LEU A 124 16.25 -9.92 -4.30
N GLN A 125 17.44 -9.33 -4.34
CA GLN A 125 18.17 -9.09 -5.59
C GLN A 125 18.54 -10.41 -6.28
N ALA A 126 19.07 -11.38 -5.54
CA ALA A 126 19.41 -12.70 -6.06
C ALA A 126 18.17 -13.45 -6.60
N LEU A 127 17.04 -13.32 -5.92
CA LEU A 127 15.77 -13.92 -6.32
C LEU A 127 15.26 -13.34 -7.64
N LEU A 128 15.31 -12.01 -7.80
CA LEU A 128 14.92 -11.35 -9.04
C LEU A 128 15.86 -11.72 -10.20
N VAL A 129 17.17 -11.83 -9.96
CA VAL A 129 18.12 -12.35 -10.96
C VAL A 129 17.75 -13.77 -11.37
N LYS A 130 17.46 -14.66 -10.40
CA LYS A 130 17.06 -16.05 -10.67
C LYS A 130 15.74 -16.14 -11.44
N ALA A 131 14.79 -15.23 -11.21
CA ALA A 131 13.54 -15.12 -11.96
C ALA A 131 13.70 -14.41 -13.32
N ASN A 132 14.94 -14.05 -13.68
CA ASN A 132 15.29 -13.30 -14.89
C ASN A 132 14.53 -11.97 -14.98
N TYR A 133 14.27 -11.29 -13.85
CA TYR A 133 13.47 -10.06 -13.82
C TYR A 133 14.02 -8.97 -14.75
N THR A 134 13.13 -8.30 -15.49
CA THR A 134 13.44 -7.04 -16.18
C THR A 134 12.28 -6.04 -16.05
N ALA A 135 12.59 -4.77 -15.75
CA ALA A 135 11.59 -3.72 -15.61
C ALA A 135 10.76 -3.45 -16.90
N ALA A 136 11.28 -3.83 -18.06
CA ALA A 136 10.59 -3.67 -19.34
C ALA A 136 9.38 -4.60 -19.49
N ARG A 137 9.43 -5.80 -18.89
CA ARG A 137 8.44 -6.86 -19.10
C ARG A 137 7.66 -7.24 -17.83
N ASP A 138 8.24 -6.99 -16.66
CA ASP A 138 7.77 -7.52 -15.39
C ASP A 138 7.30 -6.40 -14.45
N SER A 139 6.21 -6.64 -13.73
CA SER A 139 5.86 -5.92 -12.51
C SER A 139 6.27 -6.74 -11.28
N VAL A 140 6.68 -6.07 -10.20
CA VAL A 140 6.97 -6.72 -8.91
C VAL A 140 5.97 -6.24 -7.87
N VAL A 141 5.40 -7.19 -7.12
CA VAL A 141 4.48 -6.92 -6.00
C VAL A 141 4.99 -7.65 -4.75
N LEU A 142 5.23 -6.92 -3.67
CA LEU A 142 5.68 -7.47 -2.39
C LEU A 142 4.48 -7.71 -1.47
N VAL A 143 4.48 -8.81 -0.71
CA VAL A 143 3.40 -9.14 0.25
C VAL A 143 3.49 -8.36 1.57
N GLY A 144 4.33 -7.33 1.66
CA GLY A 144 4.59 -6.58 2.89
C GLY A 144 5.75 -7.16 3.71
N ASP A 145 5.93 -6.63 4.92
CA ASP A 145 7.04 -6.97 5.82
C ASP A 145 8.40 -6.82 5.14
N LEU A 146 8.64 -5.63 4.60
CA LEU A 146 9.88 -5.27 3.93
C LEU A 146 11.02 -5.08 4.93
N VAL A 147 10.69 -4.75 6.18
CA VAL A 147 11.61 -4.26 7.20
C VAL A 147 11.66 -5.17 8.43
N ASN A 148 12.56 -4.84 9.35
CA ASN A 148 12.84 -5.54 10.61
C ASN A 148 13.48 -6.94 10.40
N LYS A 149 14.15 -7.44 11.45
CA LYS A 149 14.86 -8.74 11.54
C LYS A 149 16.13 -8.84 10.70
N GLY A 150 16.07 -8.60 9.39
CA GLY A 150 17.24 -8.62 8.53
C GLY A 150 18.02 -7.30 8.53
N PRO A 151 19.24 -7.32 7.97
CA PRO A 151 20.24 -6.28 8.21
C PRO A 151 20.02 -4.98 7.43
N LEU A 152 19.32 -5.02 6.30
CA LEU A 152 19.26 -3.93 5.33
C LEU A 152 17.83 -3.38 5.19
N SER A 153 17.17 -3.09 6.30
CA SER A 153 15.76 -2.66 6.30
C SER A 153 15.55 -1.30 5.61
N ALA A 154 16.37 -0.30 5.91
CA ALA A 154 16.24 1.02 5.30
C ALA A 154 16.59 0.99 3.80
N GLU A 155 17.62 0.24 3.44
CA GLU A 155 18.08 0.04 2.08
C GLU A 155 17.05 -0.74 1.26
N THR A 156 16.39 -1.75 1.85
CA THR A 156 15.30 -2.49 1.19
C THR A 156 14.17 -1.55 0.80
N VAL A 157 13.71 -0.69 1.71
CA VAL A 157 12.63 0.28 1.45
C VAL A 157 13.03 1.22 0.32
N LYS A 158 14.20 1.84 0.43
CA LYS A 158 14.72 2.76 -0.57
C LYS A 158 14.85 2.10 -1.94
N TRP A 159 15.41 0.89 -1.98
CA TRP A 159 15.60 0.16 -3.22
C TRP A 159 14.26 -0.20 -3.87
N CYS A 160 13.33 -0.83 -3.15
CA CYS A 160 12.00 -1.17 -3.67
C CYS A 160 11.24 0.05 -4.18
N ARG A 161 11.30 1.18 -3.45
CA ARG A 161 10.70 2.46 -3.89
C ARG A 161 11.34 2.96 -5.18
N THR A 162 12.67 2.98 -5.28
CA THR A 162 13.37 3.49 -6.47
C THR A 162 13.20 2.60 -7.70
N GLN A 163 13.00 1.29 -7.52
CA GLN A 163 12.66 0.37 -8.61
C GLN A 163 11.20 0.51 -9.06
N GLY A 164 10.36 1.26 -8.33
CA GLY A 164 8.94 1.41 -8.64
C GLY A 164 8.11 0.15 -8.36
N PHE A 165 8.53 -0.65 -7.38
CA PHE A 165 7.78 -1.85 -7.00
C PHE A 165 6.49 -1.49 -6.27
N TYR A 166 5.50 -2.37 -6.40
CA TYR A 166 4.29 -2.32 -5.60
C TYR A 166 4.47 -3.15 -4.33
N SER A 167 3.74 -2.81 -3.29
CA SER A 167 3.67 -3.61 -2.07
C SER A 167 2.32 -3.43 -1.40
N VAL A 168 1.90 -4.44 -0.63
CA VAL A 168 0.96 -4.22 0.47
C VAL A 168 1.72 -3.93 1.76
N ARG A 169 1.02 -3.43 2.79
CA ARG A 169 1.60 -3.12 4.09
C ARG A 169 1.50 -4.32 5.04
N GLY A 170 2.63 -4.75 5.59
CA GLY A 170 2.71 -5.76 6.64
C GLY A 170 2.71 -5.19 8.06
N ASN A 171 2.62 -6.05 9.07
CA ASN A 171 2.57 -5.60 10.46
C ASN A 171 3.90 -5.02 10.95
N HIS A 172 5.03 -5.46 10.39
CA HIS A 172 6.34 -4.90 10.71
C HIS A 172 6.55 -3.54 10.03
N ASP A 173 5.99 -3.33 8.83
CA ASP A 173 5.99 -2.02 8.18
C ASP A 173 5.16 -1.00 8.98
N ASP A 174 3.97 -1.40 9.46
CA ASP A 174 3.13 -0.60 10.36
C ASP A 174 3.87 -0.22 11.65
N SER A 175 4.59 -1.18 12.22
CA SER A 175 5.38 -0.97 13.44
C SER A 175 6.56 -0.03 13.21
N ALA A 176 7.19 -0.09 12.03
CA ALA A 176 8.27 0.82 11.65
C ALA A 176 7.76 2.25 11.47
N LEU A 177 6.58 2.45 10.86
CA LEU A 177 5.94 3.78 10.80
C LEU A 177 5.60 4.30 12.20
N ALA A 178 5.10 3.46 13.09
CA ALA A 178 4.83 3.85 14.47
C ALA A 178 6.10 4.28 15.20
N ALA A 179 7.21 3.56 15.01
CA ALA A 179 8.52 3.92 15.55
C ALA A 179 9.02 5.26 14.98
N TYR A 180 8.97 5.44 13.66
CA TYR A 180 9.38 6.68 13.00
C TYR A 180 8.59 7.90 13.51
N PHE A 181 7.25 7.81 13.55
CA PHE A 181 6.41 8.90 14.03
C PHE A 181 6.55 9.12 15.53
N ARG A 182 6.93 8.12 16.34
CA ARG A 182 7.28 8.33 17.75
C ARG A 182 8.56 9.13 17.92
N VAL A 183 9.60 8.88 17.12
CA VAL A 183 10.83 9.71 17.14
C VAL A 183 10.51 11.15 16.75
N GLY A 184 9.70 11.36 15.72
CA GLY A 184 9.28 12.70 15.30
C GLY A 184 8.37 13.42 16.31
N LYS A 185 7.39 12.70 16.87
CA LYS A 185 6.38 13.23 17.82
C LYS A 185 6.94 13.45 19.22
N PHE A 186 7.93 12.66 19.63
CA PHE A 186 8.59 12.75 20.91
C PHE A 186 10.10 12.86 20.70
N ALA A 187 10.55 13.87 19.95
CA ALA A 187 11.95 14.22 19.86
C ALA A 187 12.52 14.38 21.29
N GLY A 188 13.20 13.33 21.80
CA GLY A 188 13.56 13.19 23.22
C GLY A 188 13.25 11.82 23.87
N VAL A 189 12.55 10.89 23.20
CA VAL A 189 12.44 9.49 23.71
C VAL A 189 13.81 8.83 23.60
N SER A 190 14.30 8.34 24.75
CA SER A 190 15.70 7.97 24.97
C SER A 190 16.18 6.71 24.25
N SER A 191 15.29 5.90 23.65
CA SER A 191 15.68 4.77 22.79
C SER A 191 14.46 4.17 22.10
N LEU A 192 14.53 3.95 20.78
CA LEU A 192 13.64 3.01 20.11
C LEU A 192 13.96 1.58 20.57
N PRO A 193 13.02 0.61 20.45
CA PRO A 193 13.42 -0.79 20.47
C PRO A 193 14.46 -1.02 19.37
N GLN A 194 15.60 -1.64 19.71
CA GLN A 194 16.72 -1.87 18.79
C GLN A 194 16.29 -2.43 17.42
N ALA A 195 15.23 -3.25 17.42
CA ALA A 195 14.61 -3.82 16.23
C ALA A 195 14.18 -2.78 15.16
N TYR A 196 13.98 -1.50 15.53
CA TYR A 196 13.53 -0.44 14.64
C TYR A 196 14.49 0.75 14.57
N ASP A 197 15.74 0.63 15.02
CA ASP A 197 16.72 1.75 14.95
C ASP A 197 16.97 2.22 13.51
N PHE A 198 16.80 1.32 12.52
CA PHE A 198 16.94 1.62 11.10
C PHE A 198 15.99 2.72 10.61
N VAL A 199 14.89 3.02 11.32
CA VAL A 199 13.93 4.05 10.86
C VAL A 199 14.55 5.44 10.84
N ALA A 200 15.62 5.68 11.61
CA ALA A 200 16.38 6.92 11.57
C ALA A 200 17.14 7.14 10.24
N ALA A 201 17.36 6.07 9.47
CA ALA A 201 18.01 6.13 8.16
C ALA A 201 17.04 6.28 6.98
N LEU A 202 15.72 6.20 7.23
CA LEU A 202 14.70 6.41 6.19
C LEU A 202 14.59 7.91 5.87
N ASP A 203 14.61 8.26 4.57
CA ASP A 203 14.34 9.63 4.15
C ASP A 203 12.82 9.92 4.08
N GLU A 204 12.45 11.19 3.90
CA GLU A 204 11.03 11.59 3.82
C GLU A 204 10.26 10.86 2.70
N ALA A 205 10.93 10.53 1.59
CA ALA A 205 10.31 9.84 0.46
C ALA A 205 10.12 8.35 0.74
N ASP A 206 11.05 7.71 1.46
CA ASP A 206 10.95 6.34 1.94
C ASP A 206 9.75 6.19 2.88
N VAL A 207 9.63 7.11 3.85
CA VAL A 207 8.52 7.11 4.80
C VAL A 207 7.20 7.40 4.11
N ALA A 208 7.15 8.39 3.21
CA ALA A 208 5.92 8.70 2.46
C ALA A 208 5.47 7.51 1.60
N TRP A 209 6.41 6.75 1.02
CA TRP A 209 6.09 5.55 0.25
C TRP A 209 5.54 4.43 1.15
N LEU A 210 6.24 4.10 2.25
CA LEU A 210 5.76 3.11 3.24
C LEU A 210 4.36 3.49 3.77
N ASP A 211 4.18 4.77 4.12
CA ASP A 211 2.93 5.31 4.64
C ASP A 211 1.80 5.41 3.59
N SER A 212 2.12 5.20 2.31
CA SER A 212 1.13 5.09 1.23
C SER A 212 0.71 3.65 0.92
N LEU A 213 1.45 2.64 1.41
CA LEU A 213 1.19 1.23 1.07
C LEU A 213 -0.22 0.79 1.51
N PRO A 214 -1.03 0.20 0.61
CA PRO A 214 -2.36 -0.31 0.93
C PRO A 214 -2.29 -1.61 1.74
N TYR A 215 -3.37 -2.01 2.39
CA TYR A 215 -3.46 -3.35 3.01
C TYR A 215 -3.79 -4.45 2.00
N THR A 216 -4.44 -4.11 0.89
CA THR A 216 -4.66 -5.05 -0.21
C THR A 216 -4.38 -4.43 -1.57
N LEU A 217 -3.92 -5.26 -2.49
CA LEU A 217 -3.67 -4.87 -3.87
C LEU A 217 -4.29 -5.90 -4.82
N SER A 218 -5.34 -5.51 -5.54
CA SER A 218 -5.96 -6.34 -6.57
C SER A 218 -5.25 -6.15 -7.91
N ILE A 219 -4.97 -7.23 -8.64
CA ILE A 219 -4.48 -7.17 -10.03
C ILE A 219 -5.61 -7.66 -10.92
N GLU A 220 -6.39 -6.71 -11.44
CA GLU A 220 -7.72 -6.96 -11.99
C GLU A 220 -7.70 -7.97 -13.15
N HIS A 221 -6.81 -7.77 -14.12
CA HIS A 221 -6.73 -8.62 -15.32
C HIS A 221 -6.21 -10.03 -15.04
N LEU A 222 -5.62 -10.27 -13.87
CA LEU A 222 -5.16 -11.60 -13.43
C LEU A 222 -6.12 -12.25 -12.43
N GLY A 223 -7.16 -11.54 -11.97
CA GLY A 223 -8.11 -12.07 -11.00
C GLY A 223 -7.49 -12.45 -9.66
N VAL A 224 -6.42 -11.77 -9.24
CA VAL A 224 -5.72 -12.05 -7.97
C VAL A 224 -5.78 -10.87 -7.01
N VAL A 225 -5.62 -11.16 -5.72
CA VAL A 225 -5.43 -10.15 -4.67
C VAL A 225 -4.21 -10.49 -3.84
N VAL A 226 -3.38 -9.49 -3.60
CA VAL A 226 -2.26 -9.56 -2.66
C VAL A 226 -2.69 -8.93 -1.33
N VAL A 227 -2.40 -9.60 -0.22
CA VAL A 227 -2.67 -9.17 1.16
C VAL A 227 -1.58 -9.74 2.05
N HIS A 228 -1.16 -9.03 3.10
CA HIS A 228 -0.03 -9.49 3.91
C HIS A 228 -0.33 -10.78 4.69
N ALA A 229 -1.40 -10.81 5.47
CA ALA A 229 -1.78 -11.98 6.26
C ALA A 229 -2.93 -12.77 5.61
N GLY A 230 -4.07 -12.11 5.34
CA GLY A 230 -5.22 -12.75 4.67
C GLY A 230 -6.50 -11.93 4.70
N LEU A 231 -7.61 -12.53 4.23
CA LEU A 231 -8.97 -11.96 4.29
C LEU A 231 -9.94 -12.90 5.03
N LEU A 232 -10.84 -12.33 5.84
CA LEU A 232 -11.90 -13.11 6.48
C LEU A 232 -12.90 -13.60 5.43
N PRO A 233 -13.19 -14.92 5.36
CA PRO A 233 -14.15 -15.45 4.40
C PRO A 233 -15.56 -14.88 4.59
N GLY A 234 -16.25 -14.60 3.48
CA GLY A 234 -17.63 -14.10 3.48
C GLY A 234 -17.78 -12.63 3.90
N ARG A 235 -16.67 -11.92 4.15
CA ARG A 235 -16.67 -10.49 4.48
C ARG A 235 -16.24 -9.67 3.25
N PRO A 236 -17.04 -8.68 2.80
CA PRO A 236 -16.66 -7.79 1.71
C PRO A 236 -15.31 -7.11 1.98
N LEU A 237 -14.56 -6.82 0.92
CA LEU A 237 -13.21 -6.26 1.02
C LEU A 237 -13.19 -4.99 1.87
N GLN A 238 -14.17 -4.10 1.68
CA GLN A 238 -14.32 -2.82 2.39
C GLN A 238 -14.64 -2.96 3.89
N MET A 239 -15.06 -4.15 4.33
CA MET A 239 -15.36 -4.45 5.73
C MET A 239 -14.22 -5.18 6.43
N GLN A 240 -13.19 -5.61 5.69
CA GLN A 240 -12.00 -6.25 6.26
C GLN A 240 -11.28 -5.27 7.19
N GLN A 241 -10.77 -5.79 8.30
CA GLN A 241 -10.07 -4.96 9.29
C GLN A 241 -8.57 -5.01 9.05
N ALA A 242 -7.88 -3.89 9.25
CA ALA A 242 -6.43 -3.81 9.12
C ALA A 242 -5.69 -4.83 10.01
N ALA A 243 -6.24 -5.11 11.20
CA ALA A 243 -5.70 -6.11 12.12
C ALA A 243 -5.71 -7.52 11.51
N ASP A 244 -6.83 -7.93 10.90
CA ASP A 244 -6.93 -9.24 10.25
C ASP A 244 -5.99 -9.32 9.04
N MET A 245 -6.03 -8.31 8.17
CA MET A 245 -5.24 -8.24 6.93
C MET A 245 -3.72 -8.23 7.16
N SER A 246 -3.27 -7.87 8.36
CA SER A 246 -1.85 -7.79 8.70
C SER A 246 -1.37 -8.79 9.74
N ARG A 247 -2.25 -9.51 10.46
CA ARG A 247 -1.79 -10.34 11.61
C ARG A 247 -2.41 -11.73 11.70
N MET A 248 -3.54 -12.01 11.06
CA MET A 248 -4.18 -13.30 11.29
C MET A 248 -3.37 -14.46 10.71
N ARG A 249 -3.41 -15.62 11.37
CA ARG A 249 -2.83 -16.88 10.87
C ARG A 249 -3.89 -17.96 10.73
N SER A 250 -4.91 -17.90 11.58
CA SER A 250 -6.03 -18.82 11.59
C SER A 250 -7.34 -18.05 11.70
N VAL A 251 -8.45 -18.74 11.49
CA VAL A 251 -9.80 -18.24 11.74
C VAL A 251 -10.56 -19.22 12.62
N LYS A 252 -11.50 -18.70 13.40
CA LYS A 252 -12.50 -19.48 14.12
C LYS A 252 -13.88 -18.87 13.93
N ARG A 253 -14.93 -19.65 14.18
CA ARG A 253 -16.29 -19.11 14.21
C ARG A 253 -16.44 -18.17 15.41
N ALA A 254 -17.18 -17.08 15.23
CA ALA A 254 -17.55 -16.21 16.34
C ALA A 254 -18.45 -16.96 17.33
N GLY A 255 -18.33 -16.61 18.61
CA GLY A 255 -19.19 -17.14 19.69
C GLY A 255 -20.60 -16.54 19.68
N GLU A 256 -21.31 -16.65 20.81
CA GLU A 256 -22.66 -16.11 21.00
C GLU A 256 -22.77 -14.65 20.51
N GLY A 257 -23.77 -14.40 19.66
CA GLY A 257 -24.02 -13.08 19.04
C GLY A 257 -23.34 -12.82 17.69
N GLY A 258 -22.53 -13.76 17.18
CA GLY A 258 -21.85 -13.65 15.88
C GLY A 258 -22.00 -14.88 14.96
N GLU A 259 -23.02 -15.71 15.22
CA GLU A 259 -23.22 -17.01 14.57
C GLU A 259 -23.02 -16.94 13.04
N GLY A 260 -22.20 -17.85 12.51
CA GLY A 260 -21.89 -17.95 11.09
C GLY A 260 -20.75 -17.06 10.58
N THR A 261 -20.25 -16.10 11.38
CA THR A 261 -19.13 -15.23 10.96
C THR A 261 -17.76 -15.77 11.39
N TRP A 262 -16.73 -15.45 10.59
CA TRP A 262 -15.34 -15.77 10.88
C TRP A 262 -14.65 -14.64 11.63
N VAL A 263 -13.78 -14.99 12.59
CA VAL A 263 -12.91 -14.07 13.33
C VAL A 263 -11.47 -14.53 13.15
N GLY A 264 -10.57 -13.59 12.84
CA GLY A 264 -9.14 -13.84 12.68
C GLY A 264 -8.47 -14.03 14.04
N VAL A 265 -7.54 -14.97 14.11
CA VAL A 265 -6.68 -15.18 15.27
C VAL A 265 -5.23 -15.32 14.84
N GLU A 266 -4.35 -14.64 15.55
CA GLU A 266 -2.90 -14.68 15.30
C GLU A 266 -2.26 -15.96 15.87
N TYR A 267 -2.77 -16.44 17.02
CA TYR A 267 -2.30 -17.65 17.68
C TYR A 267 -3.37 -18.73 17.59
N ILE A 268 -2.98 -19.95 17.24
CA ILE A 268 -3.86 -21.12 17.30
C ILE A 268 -4.12 -21.38 18.79
N PRO A 269 -5.35 -21.26 19.29
CA PRO A 269 -5.63 -21.66 20.66
C PRO A 269 -5.47 -23.18 20.76
N GLU A 270 -4.86 -23.67 21.84
CA GLU A 270 -4.58 -25.11 22.06
C GLU A 270 -5.85 -25.98 22.11
N ASN A 271 -7.02 -25.36 22.20
CA ASN A 271 -8.33 -26.02 22.23
C ASN A 271 -8.80 -26.58 20.87
N GLY A 272 -8.06 -26.32 19.77
CA GLY A 272 -8.38 -26.88 18.44
C GLY A 272 -9.53 -26.18 17.70
N GLU A 273 -10.04 -25.05 18.20
CA GLU A 273 -11.19 -24.35 17.61
C GLU A 273 -10.84 -23.44 16.40
N ALA A 274 -9.55 -23.36 16.02
CA ALA A 274 -9.10 -22.47 14.94
C ALA A 274 -8.42 -23.24 13.79
N GLU A 275 -8.77 -22.86 12.56
CA GLU A 275 -8.24 -23.46 11.33
C GLU A 275 -7.35 -22.48 10.56
N PRO A 276 -6.33 -22.95 9.82
CA PRO A 276 -5.56 -22.09 8.93
C PRO A 276 -6.48 -21.33 7.96
N TRP A 277 -6.41 -20.00 7.98
CA TRP A 277 -7.39 -19.18 7.26
C TRP A 277 -7.38 -19.45 5.74
N ALA A 278 -6.19 -19.69 5.17
CA ALA A 278 -6.02 -19.93 3.74
C ALA A 278 -6.68 -21.24 3.26
N LYS A 279 -6.72 -22.25 4.15
CA LYS A 279 -7.46 -23.49 3.92
C LYS A 279 -8.97 -23.20 3.86
N VAL A 280 -9.48 -22.48 4.85
CA VAL A 280 -10.90 -22.10 4.91
C VAL A 280 -11.29 -21.23 3.72
N TRP A 281 -10.47 -20.25 3.33
CA TRP A 281 -10.69 -19.44 2.12
C TRP A 281 -10.79 -20.30 0.86
N SER A 282 -9.95 -21.33 0.74
CA SER A 282 -9.97 -22.21 -0.43
C SER A 282 -11.22 -23.11 -0.49
N GLN A 283 -11.83 -23.42 0.65
CA GLN A 283 -13.01 -24.26 0.76
C GLN A 283 -14.31 -23.45 0.69
N GLU A 284 -14.38 -22.34 1.42
CA GLU A 284 -15.60 -21.56 1.68
C GLU A 284 -15.53 -20.11 1.20
N GLY A 285 -14.39 -19.67 0.64
CA GLY A 285 -14.19 -18.29 0.20
C GLY A 285 -15.24 -17.89 -0.84
N LYS A 286 -16.04 -16.88 -0.47
CA LYS A 286 -17.00 -16.17 -1.30
C LYS A 286 -16.69 -14.68 -1.19
N GLU A 287 -16.57 -14.01 -2.33
CA GLU A 287 -16.61 -12.55 -2.37
C GLU A 287 -18.08 -12.12 -2.47
N CYS A 288 -18.51 -11.27 -1.55
CA CYS A 288 -19.84 -10.66 -1.58
C CYS A 288 -19.73 -9.36 -2.36
N GLU A 289 -19.99 -9.38 -3.67
CA GLU A 289 -20.25 -8.16 -4.42
C GLU A 289 -21.70 -7.72 -4.19
N GLY A 290 -21.92 -6.42 -4.05
CA GLY A 290 -23.19 -5.79 -3.65
C GLY A 290 -24.32 -5.85 -4.69
N GLY A 291 -24.59 -7.02 -5.26
CA GLY A 291 -25.66 -7.31 -6.20
C GLY A 291 -25.68 -8.80 -6.50
N GLU A 292 -26.88 -9.38 -6.66
CA GLU A 292 -27.17 -10.82 -6.75
C GLU A 292 -26.13 -11.66 -7.51
N GLY A 293 -25.46 -12.58 -6.78
CA GLY A 293 -24.60 -13.63 -7.35
C GLY A 293 -23.23 -13.71 -6.67
N SER A 294 -23.02 -14.72 -5.83
CA SER A 294 -21.68 -15.04 -5.29
C SER A 294 -20.76 -15.47 -6.45
N THR A 295 -19.74 -14.68 -6.77
CA THR A 295 -18.66 -15.08 -7.68
C THR A 295 -17.65 -15.97 -6.96
N ASP A 296 -16.95 -16.86 -7.69
CA ASP A 296 -15.90 -17.71 -7.09
C ASP A 296 -14.79 -16.80 -6.55
N ALA A 297 -14.38 -16.99 -5.30
CA ALA A 297 -13.38 -16.12 -4.68
C ALA A 297 -12.06 -16.08 -5.46
N ARG A 298 -11.48 -14.88 -5.59
CA ARG A 298 -10.20 -14.66 -6.25
C ARG A 298 -9.07 -15.40 -5.53
N HIS A 299 -8.01 -15.68 -6.29
CA HIS A 299 -6.80 -16.29 -5.74
C HIS A 299 -6.03 -15.26 -4.91
N LEU A 300 -5.70 -15.60 -3.67
CA LEU A 300 -4.95 -14.74 -2.76
C LEU A 300 -3.47 -15.11 -2.74
N LEU A 301 -2.60 -14.10 -2.81
CA LEU A 301 -1.18 -14.26 -2.52
C LEU A 301 -0.85 -13.51 -1.23
N PHE A 302 -0.16 -14.18 -0.30
CA PHE A 302 0.07 -13.65 1.04
C PHE A 302 1.42 -14.06 1.63
N GLY A 303 1.76 -13.47 2.76
CA GLY A 303 3.01 -13.62 3.51
C GLY A 303 2.77 -13.99 4.97
N HIS A 304 3.50 -13.34 5.89
CA HIS A 304 3.37 -13.34 7.36
C HIS A 304 3.63 -14.68 8.09
N ASP A 305 3.21 -15.79 7.48
CA ASP A 305 3.12 -17.08 8.14
C ASP A 305 4.33 -17.99 7.98
N ALA A 306 5.53 -17.46 8.25
CA ALA A 306 6.79 -18.19 8.24
C ALA A 306 6.76 -19.50 9.04
N LYS A 307 5.88 -19.64 10.04
CA LYS A 307 5.72 -20.88 10.80
C LYS A 307 5.21 -22.03 9.92
N ARG A 308 4.31 -21.73 8.98
CA ARG A 308 3.76 -22.70 8.02
C ARG A 308 4.54 -22.76 6.72
N GLY A 309 5.40 -21.77 6.45
CA GLY A 309 6.24 -21.75 5.24
C GLY A 309 5.40 -21.57 3.98
N LEU A 310 5.87 -22.16 2.89
CA LEU A 310 5.14 -22.17 1.61
C LEU A 310 3.79 -22.90 1.78
N GLN A 311 2.70 -22.19 1.49
CA GLN A 311 1.35 -22.73 1.53
C GLN A 311 0.77 -22.70 0.11
N VAL A 312 0.25 -23.82 -0.37
CA VAL A 312 -0.36 -23.92 -1.71
C VAL A 312 -1.75 -24.54 -1.57
N PHE A 313 -2.77 -23.71 -1.75
CA PHE A 313 -4.17 -24.12 -1.80
C PHE A 313 -4.82 -23.65 -3.11
N ARG A 314 -5.99 -24.21 -3.43
CA ARG A 314 -6.73 -23.92 -4.67
C ARG A 314 -6.93 -22.42 -4.92
N LYS A 315 -7.15 -21.62 -3.87
CA LYS A 315 -7.43 -20.17 -3.98
C LYS A 315 -6.50 -19.29 -3.13
N ALA A 316 -5.42 -19.86 -2.60
CA ALA A 316 -4.53 -19.12 -1.73
C ALA A 316 -3.10 -19.66 -1.81
N THR A 317 -2.11 -18.77 -1.92
CA THR A 317 -0.69 -19.11 -1.92
C THR A 317 0.06 -18.23 -0.92
N GLY A 318 0.63 -18.86 0.11
CA GLY A 318 1.46 -18.21 1.11
C GLY A 318 2.93 -18.31 0.73
N LEU A 319 3.61 -17.18 0.63
CA LEU A 319 4.97 -17.04 0.11
C LEU A 319 6.03 -16.78 1.19
N ASP A 320 5.62 -16.62 2.45
CA ASP A 320 6.55 -16.46 3.58
C ASP A 320 7.23 -17.79 3.90
N THR A 321 8.36 -18.01 3.26
CA THR A 321 9.25 -19.15 3.49
C THR A 321 10.29 -18.88 4.58
N GLY A 322 10.22 -17.75 5.28
CA GLY A 322 11.04 -17.46 6.45
C GLY A 322 12.49 -17.08 6.13
N CYS A 323 12.71 -16.25 5.11
CA CYS A 323 14.06 -15.84 4.67
C CYS A 323 14.93 -15.32 5.82
N CYS A 324 14.41 -14.37 6.62
CA CYS A 324 15.15 -13.79 7.75
C CYS A 324 15.60 -14.81 8.82
N TYR A 325 14.97 -15.98 8.86
CA TYR A 325 15.28 -17.08 9.77
C TYR A 325 16.28 -18.10 9.18
N GLY A 326 16.92 -17.77 8.05
CA GLY A 326 17.92 -18.63 7.42
C GLY A 326 17.33 -19.71 6.51
N ARG A 327 16.07 -19.56 6.08
CA ARG A 327 15.41 -20.49 5.17
C ARG A 327 15.52 -20.01 3.73
N GLU A 328 14.42 -19.64 3.09
CA GLU A 328 14.40 -19.17 1.70
C GLU A 328 13.58 -17.89 1.56
N LEU A 329 13.85 -17.12 0.51
CA LEU A 329 12.94 -16.09 -0.01
C LEU A 329 12.28 -16.63 -1.28
N THR A 330 10.95 -16.56 -1.35
CA THR A 330 10.16 -17.16 -2.43
C THR A 330 9.34 -16.12 -3.17
N LEU A 331 9.23 -16.28 -4.49
CA LEU A 331 8.28 -15.56 -5.33
C LEU A 331 7.40 -16.51 -6.14
N ALA A 332 6.22 -16.03 -6.53
CA ALA A 332 5.36 -16.63 -7.54
C ALA A 332 5.38 -15.79 -8.83
N ILE A 333 5.24 -16.45 -9.98
CA ILE A 333 5.17 -15.81 -11.30
C ILE A 333 3.76 -15.94 -11.84
N LEU A 334 3.12 -14.81 -12.11
CA LEU A 334 1.80 -14.73 -12.70
C LEU A 334 1.85 -14.20 -14.14
N PRO A 335 0.93 -14.64 -15.02
CA PRO A 335 0.00 -15.76 -14.81
C PRO A 335 0.76 -17.10 -14.75
N GLY A 336 0.22 -18.05 -13.98
CA GLY A 336 0.78 -19.39 -13.85
C GLY A 336 0.96 -19.84 -12.40
N GLU A 337 1.59 -20.99 -12.24
CA GLU A 337 1.87 -21.60 -10.94
C GLU A 337 3.37 -21.71 -10.68
N GLU A 338 4.22 -21.07 -11.46
CA GLU A 338 5.66 -21.15 -11.23
C GLU A 338 6.04 -20.40 -9.95
N ARG A 339 6.91 -21.03 -9.14
CA ARG A 339 7.47 -20.45 -7.93
C ARG A 339 8.97 -20.65 -7.94
N ILE A 340 9.70 -19.60 -7.58
CA ILE A 340 11.16 -19.60 -7.52
C ILE A 340 11.55 -19.19 -6.10
N SER A 341 12.56 -19.87 -5.54
CA SER A 341 13.15 -19.49 -4.26
C SER A 341 14.67 -19.37 -4.33
N VAL A 342 15.24 -18.59 -3.43
CA VAL A 342 16.68 -18.55 -3.14
C VAL A 342 16.89 -18.82 -1.66
N LYS A 343 17.95 -19.53 -1.31
CA LYS A 343 18.33 -19.75 0.09
C LYS A 343 18.83 -18.45 0.69
N ALA A 344 18.46 -18.20 1.95
CA ALA A 344 19.04 -17.14 2.74
C ALA A 344 20.55 -17.37 2.90
N LEU A 345 21.33 -16.29 2.90
CA LEU A 345 22.78 -16.37 3.08
C LEU A 345 23.15 -16.89 4.48
N LYS A 346 22.32 -16.55 5.47
CA LYS A 346 22.40 -17.00 6.87
C LYS A 346 21.08 -16.73 7.59
N ALA A 347 20.96 -17.21 8.82
CA ALA A 347 19.91 -16.74 9.73
C ALA A 347 20.29 -15.36 10.29
N TYR A 348 19.39 -14.39 10.12
CA TYR A 348 19.55 -13.03 10.66
C TYR A 348 18.82 -12.86 11.99
N GLN A 349 17.79 -13.67 12.22
CA GLN A 349 16.98 -13.68 13.43
C GLN A 349 16.72 -15.13 13.87
N VAL A 350 16.66 -15.36 15.18
CA VAL A 350 16.19 -16.63 15.74
C VAL A 350 14.65 -16.62 15.77
N PRO A 351 13.96 -17.64 15.23
CA PRO A 351 12.50 -17.75 15.32
C PRO A 351 12.01 -17.70 16.77
N HIS A 352 10.96 -16.94 17.05
CA HIS A 352 10.31 -16.96 18.37
C HIS A 352 9.81 -18.38 18.71
N GLY A 353 10.30 -18.93 19.82
CA GLY A 353 9.94 -20.26 20.32
C GLY A 353 11.07 -21.29 20.29
N LEU A 354 12.17 -21.01 19.59
CA LEU A 354 13.40 -21.80 19.65
C LEU A 354 14.42 -20.97 20.44
N LYS A 355 14.60 -21.29 21.73
CA LYS A 355 15.79 -20.80 22.44
C LYS A 355 17.00 -21.49 21.80
N SER A 356 18.03 -20.72 21.45
CA SER A 356 19.34 -21.27 21.12
C SER A 356 19.82 -22.14 22.28
N GLU A 357 20.12 -23.40 22.01
CA GLU A 357 20.78 -24.31 22.96
C GLU A 357 22.16 -23.79 23.38
#